data_AF-A0A4R3AIG0-F1
#
_entry.id   AF-A0A4R3AIG0-F1
#
_cell.length_a   1.000
_cell.length_b   1.000
_cell.length_c   1.000
_cell.angle_alpha   90.00
_cell.angle_beta   90.00
_cell.angle_gamma   90.00
#
_symmetry.space_group_name_H-M   'P 1'
#
loop_
_entity.id
_entity.type
_entity.pdbx_description
1 polymer ?
#
loop_
_entity_poly.entity_id
_entity_poly.type
_entity_poly.pdbx_seq_one_letter_code
_entity_poly.pdbx_strand_id
1 'polypeptide(L)'
;MKIDLVKTIIAVAVSSLIAYGFNMFSVSFNKDLLTFGSLLFLIITLTFTIGIRFDLPRTTSLIRTISIIFFAIAFFSNLTFSFTDFKEASYIIVNGILFLIFVLSVYSINRAKQ
;
A
#
# COMPACT_ATOMS: atom_id res chain seq x y z
N MET A 1 -7.86 -15.26 -11.73
CA MET A 1 -7.98 -14.07 -10.85
C MET A 1 -9.37 -13.46 -11.01
N LYS A 2 -10.06 -13.20 -9.89
CA LYS A 2 -11.35 -12.50 -9.86
C LYS A 2 -11.22 -11.28 -8.98
N ILE A 3 -11.62 -10.12 -9.50
CA ILE A 3 -11.67 -8.86 -8.75
C ILE A 3 -13.07 -8.72 -8.18
N ASP A 4 -13.15 -8.54 -6.86
CA ASP A 4 -14.38 -8.26 -6.16
C ASP A 4 -14.56 -6.75 -6.09
N LEU A 5 -15.39 -6.20 -6.98
CA LEU A 5 -15.56 -4.75 -7.16
C LEU A 5 -15.96 -4.05 -5.85
N VAL A 6 -16.81 -4.67 -5.04
CA VAL A 6 -17.25 -4.09 -3.76
C VAL A 6 -16.06 -3.93 -2.82
N LYS A 7 -15.22 -4.96 -2.69
CA LYS A 7 -14.04 -4.91 -1.82
C LYS A 7 -12.97 -3.96 -2.34
N THR A 8 -12.81 -3.83 -3.65
CA THR A 8 -11.91 -2.85 -4.25
C THR A 8 -12.37 -1.41 -4.00
N ILE A 9 -13.67 -1.13 -4.05
CA ILE A 9 -14.22 0.19 -3.70
C ILE A 9 -13.96 0.51 -2.22
N ILE A 10 -14.18 -0.45 -1.32
CA ILE A 10 -13.88 -0.29 0.11
C ILE A 10 -12.38 -0.03 0.31
N ALA A 11 -11.52 -0.76 -0.40
CA ALA A 11 -10.08 -0.56 -0.38
C ALA A 11 -9.70 0.88 -0.74
N VAL A 12 -10.22 1.39 -1.85
CA VAL A 12 -9.99 2.76 -2.29
C VAL A 12 -10.50 3.77 -1.26
N ALA A 13 -11.72 3.60 -0.75
CA ALA A 13 -12.31 4.51 0.22
C ALA A 13 -11.49 4.60 1.52
N VAL A 14 -11.05 3.46 2.06
CA VAL A 14 -10.21 3.40 3.27
C VAL A 14 -8.85 4.05 3.03
N SER A 15 -8.21 3.77 1.89
CA SER A 15 -6.93 4.40 1.55
C SER A 15 -7.06 5.92 1.37
N SER A 16 -8.15 6.40 0.77
CA SER A 16 -8.43 7.84 0.64
C SER A 16 -8.65 8.51 2.01
N LEU A 17 -9.36 7.86 2.93
CA LEU A 17 -9.54 8.38 4.31
C LEU A 17 -8.20 8.49 5.05
N ILE A 18 -7.33 7.48 4.90
CA ILE A 18 -6.00 7.49 5.52
C ILE A 18 -5.13 8.60 4.91
N ALA A 19 -5.12 8.73 3.58
CA ALA A 19 -4.37 9.78 2.90
C ALA A 19 -4.83 11.20 3.30
N TYR A 20 -6.15 11.39 3.46
CA TYR A 20 -6.70 12.64 4.00
C TYR A 20 -6.23 12.91 5.44
N GLY A 21 -6.18 11.86 6.28
CA GLY A 21 -5.60 11.94 7.61
C GLY A 21 -4.15 12.44 7.57
N PHE A 22 -3.30 11.86 6.73
CA PHE A 22 -1.92 12.31 6.57
C PHE A 22 -1.82 13.76 6.07
N ASN A 23 -2.70 14.19 5.16
CA ASN A 23 -2.72 15.57 4.68
C ASN A 23 -2.99 16.57 5.83
N MET A 24 -4.01 16.29 6.65
CA MET A 24 -4.40 17.16 7.76
C MET A 24 -3.38 17.19 8.92
N PHE A 25 -2.74 16.05 9.22
CA PHE A 25 -1.76 15.96 10.31
C PHE A 25 -0.31 16.24 9.88
N SER A 26 -0.02 16.38 8.59
CA SER A 26 1.32 16.66 8.10
C SER A 26 1.81 18.05 8.52
N VAL A 27 2.97 18.09 9.17
CA VAL A 27 3.68 19.34 9.51
C VAL A 27 4.65 19.74 8.39
N SER A 28 5.02 18.79 7.53
CA SER A 28 6.03 18.96 6.49
C SER A 28 5.58 19.85 5.32
N PHE A 29 6.54 20.52 4.67
CA PHE A 29 6.32 21.43 3.54
C PHE A 29 5.78 20.71 2.28
N ASN A 30 6.03 19.41 2.15
CA ASN A 30 5.77 18.61 0.95
C ASN A 30 4.55 17.70 1.13
N LYS A 31 3.44 18.30 1.58
CA LYS A 31 2.18 17.61 1.94
C LYS A 31 1.58 16.84 0.77
N ASP A 32 1.68 17.40 -0.44
CA ASP A 32 1.09 16.81 -1.63
C ASP A 32 1.79 15.50 -2.01
N LEU A 33 3.12 15.48 -1.96
CA LEU A 33 3.92 14.31 -2.34
C LEU A 33 3.70 13.14 -1.36
N LEU A 34 3.62 13.44 -0.06
CA LEU A 34 3.29 12.46 0.97
C LEU A 34 1.85 11.92 0.79
N THR A 35 0.90 12.79 0.47
CA THR A 35 -0.51 12.41 0.28
C THR A 35 -0.69 11.50 -0.94
N PHE A 36 -0.15 11.90 -2.10
CA PHE A 36 -0.27 11.10 -3.32
C PHE A 36 0.52 9.80 -3.25
N GLY A 37 1.74 9.83 -2.70
CA GLY A 37 2.59 8.66 -2.55
C GLY A 37 1.97 7.61 -1.64
N SER A 38 1.51 8.03 -0.45
CA SER A 38 0.82 7.15 0.49
C SER A 38 -0.48 6.60 -0.09
N LEU A 39 -1.29 7.42 -0.76
CA LEU A 39 -2.55 6.99 -1.36
C LEU A 39 -2.34 5.87 -2.39
N LEU A 40 -1.40 6.04 -3.32
CA LEU A 40 -1.13 5.02 -4.34
C LEU A 40 -0.66 3.71 -3.71
N PHE A 41 0.26 3.78 -2.75
CA PHE A 41 0.80 2.60 -2.09
C PHE A 41 -0.28 1.85 -1.29
N LEU A 42 -1.10 2.58 -0.54
CA LEU A 42 -2.15 2.02 0.29
C LEU A 42 -3.27 1.42 -0.56
N ILE A 43 -3.71 2.09 -1.65
CA ILE A 43 -4.75 1.55 -2.54
C ILE A 43 -4.31 0.20 -3.10
N ILE A 44 -3.08 0.11 -3.58
CA ILE A 44 -2.58 -1.09 -4.24
C ILE A 44 -2.47 -2.23 -3.22
N THR A 45 -1.83 -1.98 -2.07
CA THR A 45 -1.70 -3.00 -1.01
C THR A 45 -3.05 -3.45 -0.45
N LEU A 46 -4.01 -2.55 -0.22
CA LEU A 46 -5.36 -2.94 0.24
C LEU A 46 -6.13 -3.70 -0.84
N THR A 47 -6.02 -3.30 -2.11
CA THR A 47 -6.68 -4.01 -3.22
C THR A 47 -6.18 -5.44 -3.33
N PHE A 48 -4.87 -5.68 -3.22
CA PHE A 48 -4.33 -7.04 -3.17
C PHE A 48 -4.69 -7.82 -1.90
N THR A 49 -4.93 -7.11 -0.79
CA THR A 49 -5.38 -7.73 0.46
C THR A 49 -6.82 -8.25 0.38
N ILE A 50 -7.76 -7.41 -0.03
CA ILE A 50 -9.20 -7.70 0.04
C ILE A 50 -9.91 -7.81 -1.31
N GLY A 51 -9.47 -7.06 -2.31
CA GLY A 51 -10.14 -6.92 -3.61
C GLY A 51 -9.87 -8.07 -4.59
N ILE A 52 -8.72 -8.73 -4.49
CA ILE A 52 -8.32 -9.77 -5.45
C ILE A 52 -8.49 -11.17 -4.83
N ARG A 53 -9.17 -12.06 -5.56
CA ARG A 53 -9.22 -13.50 -5.28
C ARG A 53 -8.48 -14.25 -6.38
N PHE A 54 -7.56 -15.12 -6.00
CA PHE A 54 -6.85 -16.01 -6.92
C PHE A 54 -7.58 -17.35 -7.01
N ASP A 55 -7.34 -18.07 -8.10
CA ASP A 55 -8.05 -19.34 -8.38
C ASP A 55 -7.65 -20.44 -7.37
N LEU A 56 -6.43 -20.35 -6.83
CA LEU A 56 -5.94 -21.21 -5.76
C LEU A 56 -6.14 -20.52 -4.38
N PRO A 57 -6.77 -21.19 -3.41
CA PRO A 57 -7.05 -20.62 -2.09
C PRO A 57 -5.76 -20.35 -1.29
N ARG A 58 -4.73 -21.19 -1.47
CA ARG A 58 -3.43 -21.04 -0.81
C ARG A 58 -2.67 -19.81 -1.32
N THR A 59 -2.67 -19.56 -2.63
CA THR A 59 -2.08 -18.34 -3.23
C THR A 59 -2.75 -17.09 -2.70
N THR A 60 -4.09 -17.11 -2.61
CA THR A 60 -4.89 -15.98 -2.11
C THR A 60 -4.53 -15.65 -0.66
N SER A 61 -4.41 -16.66 0.21
CA SER A 61 -4.07 -16.46 1.62
C SER A 61 -2.67 -15.86 1.77
N LEU A 62 -1.68 -16.39 1.03
CA LEU A 62 -0.30 -15.94 1.13
C LEU A 62 -0.11 -14.50 0.62
N ILE A 63 -0.73 -14.17 -0.51
CA ILE A 63 -0.71 -12.80 -1.07
C ILE A 63 -1.42 -11.84 -0.12
N ARG A 64 -2.54 -12.25 0.50
CA ARG A 64 -3.24 -11.44 1.48
C ARG A 64 -2.36 -11.14 2.70
N THR A 65 -1.71 -12.16 3.27
CA THR A 65 -0.83 -11.98 4.44
C THR A 65 0.33 -11.03 4.13
N ILE A 66 0.99 -11.21 2.99
CA ILE A 66 2.10 -10.34 2.58
C ILE A 66 1.61 -8.91 2.32
N SER A 67 0.44 -8.76 1.70
CA SER A 67 -0.16 -7.44 1.46
C SER A 67 -0.51 -6.71 2.75
N ILE A 68 -0.99 -7.40 3.79
CA ILE A 68 -1.26 -6.81 5.12
C ILE A 68 0.05 -6.34 5.77
N ILE A 69 1.10 -7.16 5.70
CA ILE A 69 2.41 -6.82 6.28
C ILE A 69 2.97 -5.56 5.60
N PHE A 70 2.97 -5.52 4.26
CA PHE A 70 3.45 -4.35 3.51
C PHE A 70 2.55 -3.12 3.71
N PHE A 71 1.23 -3.30 3.83
CA PHE A 71 0.33 -2.22 4.18
C PHE A 71 0.66 -1.62 5.56
N ALA A 72 0.88 -2.46 6.58
CA ALA A 72 1.25 -2.00 7.91
C ALA A 72 2.60 -1.27 7.91
N ILE A 73 3.62 -1.82 7.24
CA ILE A 73 4.93 -1.18 7.10
C ILE A 73 4.80 0.18 6.40
N ALA A 74 4.04 0.25 5.31
CA ALA A 74 3.82 1.50 4.59
C ALA A 74 3.04 2.52 5.43
N PHE A 75 2.03 2.08 6.18
CA PHE A 75 1.27 2.94 7.07
C PHE A 75 2.17 3.56 8.15
N PHE A 76 2.97 2.74 8.85
CA PHE A 76 3.91 3.25 9.85
C PHE A 76 5.01 4.12 9.25
N SER A 77 5.52 3.76 8.08
CA SER A 77 6.51 4.58 7.37
C SER A 77 5.94 5.96 7.03
N ASN A 78 4.76 6.01 6.40
CA ASN A 78 4.10 7.28 6.08
C ASN A 78 3.72 8.09 7.33
N LEU A 79 3.35 7.41 8.42
CA LEU A 79 3.13 8.06 9.72
C LEU A 79 4.41 8.74 10.23
N THR A 80 5.56 8.06 10.22
CA THR A 80 6.84 8.67 10.63
C THR A 80 7.25 9.83 9.72
N PHE A 81 7.07 9.70 8.40
CA PHE A 81 7.32 10.77 7.44
C PHE A 81 6.37 11.97 7.61
N SER A 82 5.16 11.77 8.18
CA SER A 82 4.21 12.86 8.46
C SER A 82 4.65 13.76 9.61
N PHE A 83 5.43 13.26 10.57
CA PHE A 83 5.83 13.97 11.79
C PHE A 83 7.25 14.55 11.74
N THR A 84 8.01 14.30 10.67
CA THR A 84 9.41 14.73 10.58
C THR A 84 9.68 15.44 9.25
N ASP A 85 10.48 16.50 9.28
CA ASP A 85 10.91 17.21 8.06
C ASP A 85 12.00 16.40 7.34
N PHE A 86 11.60 15.70 6.28
CA PHE A 86 12.49 14.90 5.46
C PHE A 86 12.68 15.49 4.06
N LYS A 87 13.85 15.22 3.46
CA LYS A 87 14.10 15.52 2.05
C LYS A 87 13.21 14.63 1.16
N GLU A 88 12.54 15.23 0.18
CA GLU A 88 11.65 14.54 -0.76
C GLU A 88 12.28 13.29 -1.40
N ALA A 89 13.55 13.40 -1.79
CA ALA A 89 14.28 12.29 -2.40
C ALA A 89 14.35 11.05 -1.50
N SER A 90 14.48 11.22 -0.17
CA SER A 90 14.54 10.09 0.76
C SER A 90 13.20 9.36 0.84
N TYR A 91 12.09 10.11 0.85
CA TYR A 91 10.74 9.55 0.85
C TYR A 91 10.48 8.71 -0.41
N ILE A 92 10.83 9.24 -1.58
CA ILE A 92 10.63 8.57 -2.87
C ILE A 92 11.45 7.28 -2.94
N ILE A 93 12.72 7.31 -2.52
CA ILE A 93 13.59 6.12 -2.57
C ILE A 93 13.07 5.04 -1.63
N VAL A 94 12.74 5.38 -0.38
CA VAL A 94 12.30 4.38 0.62
C VAL A 94 10.96 3.77 0.24
N ASN A 95 9.94 4.59 -0.05
CA ASN A 95 8.62 4.09 -0.42
C ASN A 95 8.64 3.40 -1.80
N GLY A 96 9.43 3.91 -2.75
CA GLY A 96 9.58 3.31 -4.06
C GLY A 96 10.21 1.92 -4.00
N ILE A 97 11.29 1.74 -3.22
CA ILE A 97 11.93 0.43 -3.03
C ILE A 97 10.95 -0.54 -2.33
N LEU A 98 10.28 -0.09 -1.26
CA LEU A 98 9.24 -0.89 -0.59
C LEU A 98 8.16 -1.35 -1.56
N PHE A 99 7.76 -0.48 -2.49
CA PHE A 99 6.71 -0.77 -3.47
C PHE A 99 7.17 -1.83 -4.46
N LEU A 100 8.39 -1.69 -4.98
CA LEU A 100 8.98 -2.66 -5.91
C LEU A 100 9.15 -4.03 -5.26
N ILE A 101 9.57 -4.10 -4.00
CA ILE A 101 9.68 -5.36 -3.26
C ILE A 101 8.30 -6.01 -3.07
N PHE A 102 7.28 -5.21 -2.77
CA PHE A 102 5.90 -5.69 -2.67
C PHE A 102 5.42 -6.32 -3.99
N VAL A 103 5.58 -5.59 -5.11
CA VAL A 103 5.19 -6.07 -6.44
C VAL A 103 5.94 -7.35 -6.81
N LEU A 104 7.25 -7.41 -6.55
CA LEU A 104 8.07 -8.59 -6.82
C LEU A 104 7.62 -9.80 -5.98
N SER A 105 7.27 -9.56 -4.71
CA SER A 105 6.76 -10.60 -3.82
C SER A 105 5.45 -11.19 -4.35
N VAL A 106 4.48 -10.33 -4.68
CA VAL A 106 3.19 -10.75 -5.28
C VAL A 106 3.41 -11.51 -6.58
N TYR A 107 4.29 -11.02 -7.45
CA TYR A 107 4.62 -11.68 -8.72
C TYR A 107 5.23 -13.08 -8.51
N SER A 108 6.19 -13.20 -7.58
CA SER A 108 6.86 -14.47 -7.27
C SER A 108 5.87 -15.53 -6.79
N ILE A 109 4.97 -15.16 -5.88
CA ILE A 109 3.94 -16.06 -5.32
C ILE A 109 2.96 -16.51 -6.39
N ASN A 110 2.49 -15.57 -7.22
CA ASN A 110 1.56 -15.87 -8.29
C ASN A 110 2.20 -16.80 -9.36
N ARG A 111 3.48 -16.57 -9.70
CA ARG A 111 4.23 -17.43 -10.63
C ARG A 111 4.44 -18.84 -10.08
N ALA A 112 4.69 -18.96 -8.77
CA ALA A 112 4.90 -20.25 -8.11
C ALA A 112 3.62 -21.10 -8.02
N LYS A 113 2.42 -20.53 -8.32
CA LYS A 113 1.11 -21.20 -8.25
C LYS A 113 0.91 -21.98 -6.93
N GLN A 114 1.46 -21.48 -5.83
CA GLN A 114 1.34 -22.12 -4.50
C GLN A 114 -0.07 -21.99 -3.96
#